data_AF-A0A943H1A9-F1
#
_entry.id   AF-A0A943H1A9-F1
#
_cell.length_a   1.000
_cell.length_b   1.000
_cell.length_c   1.000
_cell.angle_alpha   90.00
_cell.angle_beta   90.00
_cell.angle_gamma   90.00
#
_symmetry.space_group_name_H-M   'P 1'
#
loop_
_entity.id
_entity.type
_entity.pdbx_description
1 polymer ?
#
loop_
_entity_poly.entity_id
_entity_poly.type
_entity_poly.pdbx_seq_one_letter_code
_entity_poly.pdbx_strand_id
1 'polypeptide(L)' 'MVTTKHKDVTERLLTFNPALANEARKVLDLNKSERHIRGGNATREKYLHLHMAQ' A
#
# COMPACT_ATOMS: atom_id res chain seq x y z
N MET A 1 10.52 -0.81 -9.33
CA MET A 1 11.44 -1.44 -8.36
C MET A 1 10.60 -2.16 -7.31
N VAL A 2 10.62 -3.50 -7.28
CA VAL A 2 9.97 -4.27 -6.21
C VAL A 2 10.82 -4.11 -4.96
N THR A 3 10.23 -3.57 -3.90
CA THR A 3 10.92 -3.41 -2.60
C THR A 3 11.14 -4.79 -1.99
N THR A 4 12.22 -4.98 -1.24
CA THR A 4 12.54 -6.23 -0.53
C THR A 4 11.36 -6.74 0.32
N LYS A 5 10.63 -5.82 0.97
CA LYS A 5 9.39 -6.14 1.70
C LYS A 5 8.28 -6.72 0.82
N HIS A 6 8.10 -6.22 -0.40
CA HIS A 6 7.12 -6.81 -1.32
C HIS A 6 7.50 -8.25 -1.67
N LYS A 7 8.77 -8.50 -1.99
CA LYS A 7 9.26 -9.83 -2.34
C LYS A 7 9.05 -10.85 -1.22
N ASP A 8 9.31 -10.45 0.02
CA ASP A 8 9.09 -11.33 1.18
C ASP A 8 7.61 -11.64 1.42
N VAL A 9 6.72 -10.64 1.31
CA VAL A 9 5.29 -10.80 1.60
C VAL A 9 4.54 -11.51 0.47
N THR A 10 4.90 -11.30 -0.79
CA THR A 10 4.14 -11.87 -1.92
C THR A 10 4.69 -13.19 -2.44
N GLU A 11 6.00 -13.45 -2.27
CA GLU A 11 6.65 -14.65 -2.81
C GLU A 11 7.07 -15.61 -1.69
N ARG A 12 7.93 -15.15 -0.76
CA ARG A 12 8.50 -16.05 0.26
C ARG A 12 7.49 -16.49 1.31
N LEU A 13 6.62 -15.59 1.76
CA LEU A 13 5.62 -15.88 2.78
C LEU A 13 4.65 -16.97 2.33
N LEU A 14 4.30 -17.00 1.04
CA LEU A 14 3.45 -18.05 0.47
C LEU A 14 4.11 -19.43 0.58
N THR A 15 5.42 -19.51 0.41
CA THR A 15 6.18 -20.77 0.50
C THR A 15 6.32 -21.28 1.93
N PHE A 16 6.51 -20.38 2.91
CA PHE A 16 6.74 -20.77 4.31
C PHE A 16 5.45 -20.88 5.14
N ASN A 17 4.47 -20.00 4.91
CA ASN A 17 3.22 -19.97 5.65
C ASN A 17 2.05 -19.51 4.75
N PRO A 18 1.44 -20.45 4.01
CA PRO A 18 0.35 -20.16 3.08
C PRO A 18 -0.88 -19.52 3.76
N ALA A 19 -1.20 -19.91 4.99
CA ALA A 19 -2.33 -19.36 5.73
C ALA A 19 -2.11 -17.86 6.02
N LEU A 20 -0.93 -17.49 6.52
CA LEU A 20 -0.58 -16.09 6.77
C LEU A 20 -0.48 -15.28 5.46
N ALA A 21 0.01 -15.89 4.38
CA ALA A 21 0.05 -15.25 3.06
C ALA A 21 -1.35 -14.89 2.54
N ASN A 22 -2.34 -15.76 2.76
CA ASN A 22 -3.73 -15.50 2.39
C ASN A 22 -4.34 -14.35 3.20
N GLU A 23 -4.05 -14.26 4.50
CA GLU A 23 -4.49 -13.12 5.31
C GLU A 23 -3.82 -11.81 4.87
N ALA A 24 -2.50 -11.85 4.59
CA ALA A 24 -1.78 -10.70 4.06
C ALA A 24 -2.32 -10.25 2.69
N ARG A 25 -2.76 -11.20 1.84
CA ARG A 25 -3.36 -10.90 0.54
C ARG A 25 -4.62 -10.05 0.69
N LYS A 26 -5.52 -10.38 1.62
CA LYS A 26 -6.75 -9.61 1.88
C LYS A 26 -6.43 -8.15 2.23
N VAL A 27 -5.43 -7.94 3.09
CA VAL A 27 -4.97 -6.60 3.49
C VAL A 27 -4.33 -5.85 2.30
N LEU A 28 -3.56 -6.53 1.46
CA LEU A 28 -2.95 -5.93 0.27
C LEU A 28 -4.01 -5.51 -0.76
N ASP A 29 -5.05 -6.32 -0.93
CA ASP A 29 -6.13 -6.03 -1.88
C ASP A 29 -6.97 -4.83 -1.43
N LEU A 30 -7.27 -4.72 -0.12
CA LEU A 30 -7.87 -3.52 0.47
C LEU A 30 -6.97 -2.29 0.28
N ASN A 31 -5.68 -2.42 0.55
CA ASN A 31 -4.74 -1.32 0.35
C ASN A 31 -4.66 -0.85 -1.11
N LYS A 32 -4.82 -1.77 -2.06
CA LYS A 32 -4.87 -1.44 -3.49
C LYS A 32 -6.18 -0.77 -3.85
N SER A 33 -7.32 -1.27 -3.36
CA SER A 33 -8.62 -0.66 -3.64
C SER A 33 -8.67 0.77 -3.10
N GLU A 34 -8.16 1.03 -1.89
CA GLU A 34 -8.16 2.37 -1.28
C GLU A 34 -7.04 3.30 -1.80
N ARG A 35 -6.11 2.79 -2.62
CA ARG A 35 -4.95 3.56 -3.11
C ARG A 35 -5.36 4.86 -3.79
N HIS A 36 -6.41 4.82 -4.61
CA HIS A 36 -6.85 5.99 -5.37
C HIS A 36 -7.43 7.08 -4.46
N ILE A 37 -8.16 6.70 -3.41
CA ILE A 37 -8.68 7.62 -2.39
C ILE A 37 -7.53 8.30 -1.66
N ARG A 38 -6.57 7.51 -1.19
CA ARG A 38 -5.36 8.03 -0.53
C ARG A 38 -4.56 8.95 -1.46
N GLY A 39 -4.45 8.61 -2.75
CA GLY A 39 -3.80 9.45 -3.75
C GLY A 39 -4.51 10.79 -3.98
N GLY A 40 -5.84 10.78 -4.00
CA GLY A 40 -6.67 11.99 -4.08
C GLY A 40 -6.45 12.90 -2.87
N ASN A 41 -6.49 12.34 -1.66
CA ASN A 41 -6.24 13.07 -0.42
C ASN A 41 -4.82 13.65 -0.38
N ALA A 42 -3.80 12.86 -0.75
CA ALA A 42 -2.41 13.33 -0.80
C ALA A 42 -2.22 14.51 -1.77
N THR A 43 -2.92 14.48 -2.92
CA THR A 43 -2.89 15.59 -3.88
C THR A 43 -3.55 16.83 -3.29
N ARG A 44 -4.75 16.68 -2.70
CA ARG A 44 -5.47 17.77 -2.05
C ARG A 44 -4.63 18.42 -0.94
N GLU A 45 -4.06 17.62 -0.06
CA GLU A 45 -3.20 18.07 1.05
C GLU A 45 -1.97 18.81 0.51
N LYS A 46 -1.27 18.28 -0.50
CA LYS A 46 -0.12 18.96 -1.12
C LYS A 46 -0.46 20.38 -1.53
N TYR A 47 -1.58 20.58 -2.23
CA TYR A 47 -1.97 21.93 -2.70
C TYR A 47 -2.48 22.82 -1.57
N LEU A 48 -3.19 22.26 -0.58
CA LEU A 48 -3.60 23.01 0.60
C LEU A 48 -2.39 23.54 1.39
N HIS A 49 -1.40 22.68 1.66
CA HIS A 49 -0.17 23.08 2.34
C HIS A 49 0.66 24.09 1.55
N LEU A 50 0.72 23.96 0.22
CA LEU A 50 1.38 24.96 -0.63
C LEU A 50 0.67 26.32 -0.57
N HIS A 51 -0.67 26.33 -0.47
CA HIS A 51 -1.45 27.58 -0.37
C HIS A 51 -1.35 28.22 1.02
N MET A 52 -1.24 27.42 2.08
CA MET A 52 -1.08 27.91 3.46
C MET A 52 0.36 28.37 3.79
N ALA A 53 1.33 28.02 2.95
CA ALA A 53 2.73 28.42 3.11
C ALA A 53 3.09 29.72 2.35
N GLN A 54 2.11 30.39 1.74
CA GLN A 54 2.20 31.75 1.18
C GLN A 54 1.69 32.78 2.18
#